data_AF-A0A6G0Z6K6-F1
#
_entry.id   AF-A0A6G0Z6K6-F1
#
_cell.length_a   1.000
_cell.length_b   1.000
_cell.length_c   1.000
_cell.angle_alpha   90.00
_cell.angle_beta   90.00
_cell.angle_gamma   90.00
#
_symmetry.space_group_name_H-M   'P 1'
#
loop_
_entity.id
_entity.type
_entity.pdbx_description
1 polymer ?
#
loop_
_entity_poly.entity_id
_entity_poly.type
_entity_poly.pdbx_seq_one_letter_code
_entity_poly.pdbx_strand_id
1 'polypeptide(L)'
;LVYENVLFTPEKLKVSQLIDLPSPHKSLAKSNNEVIINGPTKIATKNNILKNKLQNMRKLLKQKRAIITSLKKANEKNKHKKINVHSFFENAKFPSTNSKALISMQLLHKKRKSWLTSEKKIALPLYYKSPSTYKFMRTNGIILPAESTVRRWLNSINFSTGFPEKYMEQIKLKILNMNKQEKNVLNEIEGFEDLGTLGRTNKLGSHALVIMVRGLYAKWKIPLCYFFTGSGVKGNNLVTIVEECIKQILNISLLPTCIICDQGTQNRRMYTLLGGTEDQPWTMLSNIKIFLIYDMPHLVKSIRNNLLNGDFVFNKNKIASLKNIRAAYDIDSKNIARSMIKITPVHFNPNPFQKMNCKMAIQLLSHSVSAAIKTCVIATTELKSLTALDTYCILH
;
A
#
# COMPACT_ATOMS: atom_id res chain seq x y z
N LEU A 1 27.67 1.65 -24.82
CA LEU A 1 26.70 1.27 -23.77
C LEU A 1 26.90 -0.21 -23.48
N VAL A 2 27.72 -0.48 -22.48
CA VAL A 2 28.07 -1.83 -22.03
C VAL A 2 26.86 -2.37 -21.26
N TYR A 3 26.25 -3.45 -21.75
CA TYR A 3 25.23 -4.18 -21.01
C TYR A 3 25.93 -5.00 -19.93
N GLU A 4 25.86 -4.56 -18.67
CA GLU A 4 26.19 -5.40 -17.54
C GLU A 4 25.14 -6.52 -17.42
N ASN A 5 25.60 -7.76 -17.53
CA ASN A 5 24.80 -8.95 -17.26
C ASN A 5 24.49 -9.00 -15.75
N VAL A 6 23.33 -8.47 -15.37
CA VAL A 6 22.80 -8.62 -14.01
C VAL A 6 22.44 -10.09 -13.81
N LEU A 7 23.29 -10.82 -13.07
CA LEU A 7 23.01 -12.17 -12.59
C LEU A 7 21.81 -12.11 -11.62
N PHE A 8 20.63 -12.45 -12.12
CA PHE A 8 19.45 -12.63 -11.28
C PHE A 8 19.62 -13.85 -10.37
N THR A 9 19.20 -13.74 -9.11
CA THR A 9 19.05 -14.92 -8.24
C THR A 9 18.07 -15.93 -8.88
N PRO A 10 18.18 -17.24 -8.63
CA PRO A 10 17.35 -18.26 -9.29
C PRO A 10 15.85 -18.01 -9.16
N GLU A 11 15.41 -17.44 -8.03
CA GLU A 11 14.02 -17.05 -7.80
C GLU A 11 13.60 -15.83 -8.61
N LYS A 12 14.46 -14.81 -8.75
CA LYS A 12 14.17 -13.64 -9.59
C LYS A 12 14.13 -14.01 -11.07
N LEU A 13 14.97 -14.95 -11.49
CA LEU A 13 14.95 -15.52 -12.84
C LEU A 13 13.63 -16.25 -13.11
N LYS A 14 13.16 -17.09 -12.17
CA LYS A 14 11.85 -17.75 -12.26
C LYS A 14 10.69 -16.75 -12.32
N VAL A 15 10.73 -15.67 -11.55
CA VAL A 15 9.68 -14.64 -11.57
C VAL A 15 9.71 -13.82 -12.85
N SER A 16 10.90 -13.51 -13.39
CA SER A 16 11.03 -12.78 -14.65
C SER A 16 10.47 -13.55 -15.85
N GLN A 17 10.56 -14.89 -15.82
CA GLN A 17 9.98 -15.78 -16.83
C GLN A 17 8.45 -15.86 -16.77
N LEU A 18 7.79 -15.34 -15.72
CA LEU A 18 6.33 -15.30 -15.59
C LEU A 18 5.70 -14.02 -16.19
N ILE A 19 6.52 -13.07 -16.63
CA ILE A 19 6.08 -11.77 -17.15
C ILE A 19 6.05 -11.82 -18.68
N ASP A 20 4.99 -12.39 -19.26
CA ASP A 20 4.73 -12.32 -20.70
C ASP A 20 3.89 -11.09 -21.03
N LEU A 21 4.45 -10.18 -21.86
CA LEU A 21 3.74 -9.03 -22.42
C LEU A 21 3.03 -9.44 -23.72
N PRO A 22 1.70 -9.27 -23.84
CA PRO A 22 0.99 -9.65 -25.06
C PRO A 22 1.38 -8.72 -26.23
N SER A 23 1.82 -9.30 -27.33
CA SER A 23 2.17 -8.59 -28.56
C SER A 23 0.92 -8.32 -29.43
N PRO A 24 0.81 -7.18 -30.14
CA PRO A 24 -0.35 -6.88 -30.97
C PRO A 24 -0.43 -7.77 -32.22
N HIS A 25 -1.61 -8.30 -32.52
CA HIS A 25 -1.87 -9.06 -33.76
C HIS A 25 -1.82 -8.15 -35.00
N LYS A 26 -0.98 -8.52 -35.99
CA LYS A 26 -0.99 -7.92 -37.34
C LYS A 26 -2.18 -8.45 -38.14
N SER A 27 -3.01 -7.55 -38.67
CA SER A 27 -4.06 -7.88 -39.63
C SER A 27 -3.46 -8.14 -41.02
N LEU A 28 -3.83 -9.28 -41.63
CA LEU A 28 -3.45 -9.64 -43.00
C LEU A 28 -4.19 -8.76 -44.03
N ALA A 29 -3.44 -8.17 -44.97
CA ALA A 29 -3.97 -7.40 -46.09
C ALA A 29 -4.64 -8.33 -47.13
N LYS A 30 -5.77 -7.88 -47.70
CA LYS A 30 -6.46 -8.56 -48.82
C LYS A 30 -5.74 -8.26 -50.13
N SER A 31 -5.45 -9.29 -50.94
CA SER A 31 -4.93 -9.14 -52.30
C SER A 31 -6.05 -9.00 -53.32
N ASN A 32 -5.90 -8.07 -54.26
CA ASN A 32 -6.78 -7.88 -55.41
C ASN A 32 -6.55 -8.99 -56.45
N ASN A 33 -7.62 -9.61 -56.96
CA ASN A 33 -7.56 -10.59 -58.04
C ASN A 33 -7.99 -9.93 -59.36
N GLU A 34 -7.07 -9.82 -60.32
CA GLU A 34 -7.39 -9.53 -61.72
C GLU A 34 -7.72 -10.83 -62.48
N VAL A 35 -8.73 -10.78 -63.34
CA VAL A 35 -9.25 -11.93 -64.10
C VAL A 35 -8.64 -11.93 -65.50
N ILE A 36 -7.77 -12.91 -65.78
CA ILE A 36 -7.18 -13.15 -67.12
C ILE A 36 -8.03 -14.17 -67.89
N ILE A 37 -8.64 -13.74 -68.99
CA ILE A 37 -9.42 -14.60 -69.91
C ILE A 37 -8.45 -15.38 -70.80
N ASN A 38 -8.52 -16.72 -70.79
CA ASN A 38 -7.61 -17.61 -71.51
C ASN A 38 -8.33 -18.33 -72.66
N GLY A 39 -7.68 -18.45 -73.83
CA GLY A 39 -8.24 -19.12 -75.02
C GLY A 39 -8.40 -20.67 -74.92
N PRO A 40 -9.09 -21.30 -75.89
CA PRO A 40 -9.70 -22.63 -75.79
C PRO A 40 -8.73 -23.81 -75.54
N THR A 41 -7.50 -23.76 -76.04
CA THR A 41 -6.48 -24.80 -75.81
C THR A 41 -5.87 -24.74 -74.39
N LYS A 42 -5.74 -23.53 -73.83
CA LYS A 42 -5.39 -23.32 -72.41
C LYS A 42 -6.52 -23.76 -71.48
N ILE A 43 -7.78 -23.69 -71.91
CA ILE A 43 -8.94 -24.17 -71.14
C ILE A 43 -8.92 -25.71 -71.02
N ALA A 44 -8.62 -26.43 -72.11
CA ALA A 44 -8.58 -27.90 -72.09
C ALA A 44 -7.47 -28.46 -71.17
N THR A 45 -6.27 -27.88 -71.24
CA THR A 45 -5.15 -28.25 -70.36
C THR A 45 -5.43 -27.89 -68.90
N LYS A 46 -6.00 -26.70 -68.65
CA LYS A 46 -6.44 -26.27 -67.30
C LYS A 46 -7.55 -27.16 -66.75
N ASN A 47 -8.47 -27.63 -67.60
CA ASN A 47 -9.53 -28.58 -67.22
C ASN A 47 -8.97 -29.96 -66.85
N ASN A 48 -7.96 -30.48 -67.55
CA ASN A 48 -7.29 -31.72 -67.15
C ASN A 48 -6.51 -31.58 -65.84
N ILE A 49 -5.80 -30.45 -65.64
CA ILE A 49 -5.15 -30.13 -64.36
C ILE A 49 -6.18 -30.03 -63.23
N LEU A 50 -7.33 -29.40 -63.49
CA LEU A 50 -8.45 -29.31 -62.55
C LEU A 50 -9.04 -30.68 -62.22
N LYS A 51 -9.25 -31.56 -63.21
CA LYS A 51 -9.71 -32.94 -62.99
C LYS A 51 -8.74 -33.72 -62.09
N ASN A 52 -7.43 -33.63 -62.35
CA ASN A 52 -6.41 -34.27 -61.51
C ASN A 52 -6.38 -33.67 -60.09
N LYS A 53 -6.48 -32.34 -59.94
CA LYS A 53 -6.64 -31.70 -58.63
C LYS A 53 -7.89 -32.18 -57.91
N LEU A 54 -9.01 -32.33 -58.60
CA LEU A 54 -10.27 -32.79 -58.04
C LEU A 54 -10.16 -34.24 -57.54
N GLN A 55 -9.46 -35.10 -58.28
CA GLN A 55 -9.19 -36.47 -57.88
C GLN A 55 -8.25 -36.55 -56.66
N ASN A 56 -7.22 -35.71 -56.61
CA ASN A 56 -6.33 -35.58 -55.44
C ASN A 56 -7.06 -35.03 -54.21
N MET A 57 -7.93 -34.02 -54.38
CA MET A 57 -8.77 -33.50 -53.30
C MET A 57 -9.75 -34.56 -52.78
N ARG A 58 -10.33 -35.39 -53.67
CA ARG A 58 -11.18 -36.52 -53.25
C ARG A 58 -10.41 -37.56 -52.44
N LYS A 59 -9.17 -37.89 -52.82
CA LYS A 59 -8.28 -38.77 -52.05
C LYS A 59 -7.95 -38.18 -50.68
N LEU A 60 -7.62 -36.89 -50.62
CA LEU A 60 -7.36 -36.17 -49.37
C LEU A 60 -8.59 -36.16 -48.46
N LEU A 61 -9.78 -35.93 -49.02
CA LEU A 61 -11.05 -35.99 -48.29
C LEU A 61 -11.28 -37.38 -47.69
N LYS A 62 -10.98 -38.44 -48.43
CA LYS A 62 -11.09 -39.83 -47.94
C LYS A 62 -10.14 -40.08 -46.77
N GLN A 63 -8.88 -39.63 -46.85
CA GLN A 63 -7.91 -39.73 -45.76
C GLN A 63 -8.32 -38.93 -44.52
N LYS A 64 -8.75 -37.68 -44.70
CA LYS A 64 -9.24 -36.84 -43.59
C LYS A 64 -10.48 -37.44 -42.95
N ARG A 65 -11.41 -38.01 -43.73
CA ARG A 65 -12.58 -38.75 -43.22
C ARG A 65 -12.17 -39.96 -42.40
N ALA A 66 -11.18 -40.74 -42.86
CA ALA A 66 -10.65 -41.89 -42.12
C ALA A 66 -10.07 -41.49 -40.75
N ILE A 67 -9.29 -40.39 -40.71
CA ILE A 67 -8.75 -39.81 -39.46
C ILE A 67 -9.90 -39.33 -38.56
N ILE A 68 -10.93 -38.68 -39.11
CA ILE A 68 -12.09 -38.25 -38.33
C ILE A 68 -12.81 -39.47 -37.73
N THR A 69 -12.98 -40.57 -38.47
CA THR A 69 -13.58 -41.79 -37.92
C THR A 69 -12.73 -42.46 -36.85
N SER A 70 -11.40 -42.50 -36.98
CA SER A 70 -10.53 -43.05 -35.93
C SER A 70 -10.56 -42.18 -34.67
N LEU A 71 -10.53 -40.85 -34.82
CA LEU A 71 -10.68 -39.90 -33.71
C LEU A 71 -12.05 -40.02 -33.04
N LYS A 72 -13.13 -40.20 -33.80
CA LYS A 72 -14.48 -40.45 -33.24
C LYS A 72 -14.52 -41.73 -32.41
N LYS A 73 -13.96 -42.83 -32.90
CA LYS A 73 -13.86 -44.10 -32.15
C LYS A 73 -13.01 -43.98 -30.88
N ALA A 74 -11.89 -43.26 -30.94
CA ALA A 74 -11.07 -42.99 -29.75
C ALA A 74 -11.81 -42.12 -28.72
N ASN A 75 -12.60 -41.15 -29.19
CA ASN A 75 -13.41 -40.28 -28.33
C ASN A 75 -14.60 -41.03 -27.70
N GLU A 76 -15.17 -42.03 -28.38
CA GLU A 76 -16.18 -42.94 -27.80
C GLU A 76 -15.61 -43.81 -26.68
N LYS A 77 -14.38 -44.35 -26.84
CA LYS A 77 -13.69 -45.08 -25.76
C LYS A 77 -13.42 -44.18 -24.54
N ASN A 78 -13.13 -42.90 -24.75
CA ASN A 78 -12.90 -41.93 -23.66
C ASN A 78 -14.20 -41.37 -23.03
N LYS A 79 -15.37 -41.60 -23.64
CA LYS A 79 -16.67 -41.09 -23.16
C LYS A 79 -17.04 -41.67 -21.78
N HIS A 80 -16.51 -42.84 -21.42
CA HIS A 80 -16.74 -43.51 -20.14
C HIS A 80 -15.77 -43.08 -19.00
N LYS A 81 -14.79 -42.20 -19.27
CA LYS A 81 -13.93 -41.59 -18.24
C LYS A 81 -14.22 -40.09 -18.06
N LYS A 82 -15.48 -39.67 -18.12
CA LYS A 82 -15.85 -38.34 -17.60
C LYS A 82 -15.72 -38.38 -16.08
N ILE A 83 -14.60 -37.88 -15.58
CA ILE A 83 -14.44 -37.57 -14.15
C ILE A 83 -15.66 -36.73 -13.76
N ASN A 84 -16.48 -37.26 -12.85
CA ASN A 84 -17.62 -36.53 -12.35
C ASN A 84 -17.09 -35.41 -11.44
N VAL A 85 -16.87 -34.23 -12.03
CA VAL A 85 -16.38 -33.03 -11.33
C VAL A 85 -17.23 -32.72 -10.08
N HIS A 86 -18.49 -33.12 -10.10
CA HIS A 86 -19.39 -32.96 -8.97
C HIS A 86 -19.01 -33.85 -7.79
N SER A 87 -18.73 -35.14 -8.01
CA SER A 87 -18.34 -36.05 -6.92
C SER A 87 -16.97 -35.70 -6.32
N PHE A 88 -16.06 -35.15 -7.13
CA PHE A 88 -14.78 -34.63 -6.62
C PHE A 88 -14.99 -33.40 -5.74
N PHE A 89 -15.83 -32.46 -6.17
CA PHE A 89 -16.13 -31.25 -5.40
C PHE A 89 -16.85 -31.55 -4.07
N GLU A 90 -17.76 -32.52 -4.06
CA GLU A 90 -18.50 -32.91 -2.85
C GLU A 90 -17.59 -33.57 -1.80
N ASN A 91 -16.62 -34.38 -2.24
CA ASN A 91 -15.68 -35.07 -1.36
C ASN A 91 -14.50 -34.20 -0.89
N ALA A 92 -14.35 -32.99 -1.45
CA ALA A 92 -13.26 -32.09 -1.11
C ALA A 92 -13.52 -31.35 0.21
N LYS A 93 -12.53 -31.38 1.12
CA LYS A 93 -12.54 -30.56 2.34
C LYS A 93 -12.07 -29.14 2.03
N PHE A 94 -12.91 -28.15 2.31
CA PHE A 94 -12.59 -26.74 2.12
C PHE A 94 -12.36 -26.05 3.47
N PRO A 95 -11.35 -25.17 3.58
CA PRO A 95 -11.06 -24.46 4.83
C PRO A 95 -12.10 -23.41 5.21
N SER A 96 -12.94 -22.96 4.27
CA SER A 96 -14.00 -21.99 4.53
C SER A 96 -15.16 -22.13 3.54
N THR A 97 -16.32 -21.57 3.90
CA THR A 97 -17.47 -21.46 2.99
C THR A 97 -17.15 -20.59 1.77
N ASN A 98 -16.31 -19.55 1.96
CA ASN A 98 -15.88 -18.67 0.88
C ASN A 98 -14.93 -19.37 -0.11
N SER A 99 -13.97 -20.15 0.38
CA SER A 99 -13.08 -20.92 -0.50
C SER A 99 -13.85 -21.98 -1.28
N LYS A 100 -14.82 -22.66 -0.65
CA LYS A 100 -15.73 -23.59 -1.32
C LYS A 100 -16.51 -22.90 -2.45
N ALA A 101 -17.05 -21.71 -2.21
CA ALA A 101 -17.83 -20.97 -3.20
C ALA A 101 -16.97 -20.37 -4.33
N LEU A 102 -15.70 -20.00 -4.05
CA LEU A 102 -14.77 -19.56 -5.09
C LEU A 102 -14.43 -20.70 -6.05
N ILE A 103 -14.20 -21.91 -5.51
CA ILE A 103 -13.88 -23.10 -6.28
C ILE A 103 -15.12 -23.63 -7.01
N SER A 104 -16.31 -23.58 -6.40
CA SER A 104 -17.56 -23.95 -7.09
C SER A 104 -17.81 -23.06 -8.30
N MET A 105 -17.52 -21.77 -8.17
CA MET A 105 -17.61 -20.81 -9.27
C MET A 105 -16.66 -21.13 -10.42
N GLN A 106 -15.46 -21.66 -10.14
CA GLN A 106 -14.53 -22.05 -11.19
C GLN A 106 -14.91 -23.37 -11.86
N LEU A 107 -15.37 -24.37 -11.08
CA LEU A 107 -15.53 -25.74 -11.57
C LEU A 107 -16.95 -26.06 -12.06
N LEU A 108 -17.98 -25.48 -11.43
CA LEU A 108 -19.38 -25.88 -11.60
C LEU A 108 -20.23 -24.81 -12.28
N HIS A 109 -19.74 -23.56 -12.37
CA HIS A 109 -20.51 -22.47 -12.96
C HIS A 109 -20.58 -22.60 -14.49
N LYS A 110 -21.79 -22.77 -15.01
CA LYS A 110 -22.05 -22.88 -16.45
C LYS A 110 -22.32 -21.51 -17.05
N LYS A 111 -21.89 -21.30 -18.30
CA LYS A 111 -22.22 -20.09 -19.06
C LYS A 111 -23.74 -19.90 -19.09
N ARG A 112 -24.19 -18.66 -18.82
CA ARG A 112 -25.62 -18.25 -18.75
C ARG A 112 -26.42 -18.78 -17.56
N LYS A 113 -25.80 -19.49 -16.60
CA LYS A 113 -26.46 -19.82 -15.32
C LYS A 113 -26.53 -18.58 -14.43
N SER A 114 -27.59 -18.47 -13.64
CA SER A 114 -27.67 -17.43 -12.60
C SER A 114 -26.62 -17.67 -11.51
N TRP A 115 -26.07 -16.59 -10.97
CA TRP A 115 -25.08 -16.62 -9.90
C TRP A 115 -25.74 -16.93 -8.55
N LEU A 116 -25.13 -17.86 -7.81
CA LEU A 116 -25.56 -18.26 -6.47
C LEU A 116 -25.30 -17.15 -5.45
N THR A 117 -26.07 -17.14 -4.35
CA THR A 117 -25.89 -16.15 -3.27
C THR A 117 -24.51 -16.20 -2.63
N SER A 118 -23.92 -17.40 -2.50
CA SER A 118 -22.55 -17.57 -2.01
C SER A 118 -21.50 -16.97 -2.95
N GLU A 119 -21.68 -17.11 -4.26
CA GLU A 119 -20.81 -16.52 -5.28
C GLU A 119 -20.91 -14.98 -5.28
N LYS A 120 -22.15 -14.45 -5.15
CA LYS A 120 -22.39 -13.00 -5.00
C LYS A 120 -21.71 -12.42 -3.77
N LYS A 121 -21.77 -13.12 -2.62
CA LYS A 121 -21.15 -12.71 -1.35
C LYS A 121 -19.63 -12.58 -1.42
N ILE A 122 -18.97 -13.25 -2.36
CA ILE A 122 -17.52 -13.11 -2.59
C ILE A 122 -17.23 -12.02 -3.62
N ALA A 123 -17.98 -12.03 -4.72
CA ALA A 123 -17.75 -11.13 -5.84
C ALA A 123 -17.97 -9.65 -5.46
N LEU A 124 -18.98 -9.35 -4.65
CA LEU A 124 -19.32 -7.98 -4.22
C LEU A 124 -18.20 -7.34 -3.36
N PRO A 125 -17.75 -7.94 -2.24
CA PRO A 125 -16.64 -7.39 -1.46
C PRO A 125 -15.32 -7.33 -2.22
N LEU A 126 -15.03 -8.32 -3.08
CA LEU A 126 -13.81 -8.31 -3.89
C LEU A 126 -13.80 -7.14 -4.88
N TYR A 127 -14.92 -6.90 -5.55
CA TYR A 127 -15.09 -5.75 -6.44
C TYR A 127 -15.04 -4.42 -5.65
N TYR A 128 -15.67 -4.35 -4.47
CA TYR A 128 -15.64 -3.15 -3.62
C TYR A 128 -14.22 -2.81 -3.12
N LYS A 129 -13.43 -3.81 -2.72
CA LYS A 129 -12.04 -3.60 -2.25
C LYS A 129 -11.11 -3.10 -3.36
N SER A 130 -11.23 -3.65 -4.58
CA SER A 130 -10.40 -3.24 -5.71
C SER A 130 -11.02 -3.64 -7.04
N PRO A 131 -11.69 -2.71 -7.75
CA PRO A 131 -12.22 -2.95 -9.09
C PRO A 131 -11.13 -3.30 -10.11
N SER A 132 -9.93 -2.72 -9.97
CA SER A 132 -8.79 -2.97 -10.86
C SER A 132 -8.27 -4.40 -10.74
N THR A 133 -8.11 -4.90 -9.51
CA THR A 133 -7.73 -6.29 -9.25
C THR A 133 -8.81 -7.24 -9.75
N TYR A 134 -10.09 -6.92 -9.54
CA TYR A 134 -11.20 -7.72 -10.05
C TYR A 134 -11.18 -7.86 -11.58
N LYS A 135 -10.94 -6.77 -12.30
CA LYS A 135 -10.82 -6.76 -13.77
C LYS A 135 -9.60 -7.56 -14.25
N PHE A 136 -8.46 -7.42 -13.59
CA PHE A 136 -7.25 -8.18 -13.88
C PHE A 136 -7.49 -9.69 -13.72
N MET A 137 -8.07 -10.12 -12.61
CA MET A 137 -8.43 -11.52 -12.35
C MET A 137 -9.32 -12.10 -13.46
N ARG A 138 -10.31 -11.33 -13.92
CA ARG A 138 -11.17 -11.75 -15.04
C ARG A 138 -10.43 -11.84 -16.37
N THR A 139 -9.51 -10.91 -16.62
CA THR A 139 -8.69 -10.91 -17.85
C THR A 139 -7.79 -12.14 -17.89
N ASN A 140 -7.29 -12.59 -16.72
CA ASN A 140 -6.51 -13.82 -16.57
C ASN A 140 -7.37 -15.11 -16.56
N GLY A 141 -8.64 -15.04 -16.94
CA GLY A 141 -9.50 -16.21 -17.11
C GLY A 141 -10.14 -16.75 -15.83
N ILE A 142 -10.02 -16.04 -14.70
CA ILE A 142 -10.77 -16.40 -13.48
C ILE A 142 -12.26 -16.12 -13.73
N ILE A 143 -13.09 -17.14 -13.53
CA ILE A 143 -14.53 -17.05 -13.69
C ILE A 143 -15.07 -16.19 -12.55
N LEU A 144 -15.45 -14.96 -12.87
CA LEU A 144 -16.11 -14.02 -11.97
C LEU A 144 -17.26 -13.33 -12.74
N PRO A 145 -18.29 -12.85 -12.03
CA PRO A 145 -19.34 -12.04 -12.62
C PRO A 145 -18.80 -10.88 -13.46
N ALA A 146 -19.49 -10.53 -14.53
CA ALA A 146 -19.15 -9.33 -15.28
C ALA A 146 -19.34 -8.09 -14.38
N GLU A 147 -18.50 -7.08 -14.55
CA GLU A 147 -18.62 -5.85 -13.74
C GLU A 147 -19.99 -5.19 -13.90
N SER A 148 -20.57 -5.23 -15.10
CA SER A 148 -21.95 -4.79 -15.35
C SER A 148 -22.98 -5.57 -14.53
N THR A 149 -22.77 -6.87 -14.34
CA THR A 149 -23.61 -7.72 -13.50
C THR A 149 -23.50 -7.35 -12.03
N VAL A 150 -22.29 -7.09 -11.53
CA VAL A 150 -22.06 -6.64 -10.14
C VAL A 150 -22.71 -5.26 -9.92
N ARG A 151 -22.50 -4.32 -10.85
CA ARG A 151 -23.15 -3.00 -10.81
C ARG A 151 -24.67 -3.11 -10.84
N ARG A 152 -25.24 -4.02 -11.64
CA ARG A 152 -26.68 -4.28 -11.65
C ARG A 152 -27.19 -4.82 -10.31
N TRP A 153 -26.43 -5.67 -9.63
CA TRP A 153 -26.80 -6.12 -8.28
C TRP A 153 -26.79 -4.97 -7.27
N LEU A 154 -25.79 -4.10 -7.34
CA LEU A 154 -25.74 -2.90 -6.50
C LEU A 154 -26.93 -1.97 -6.79
N ASN A 155 -27.23 -1.75 -8.08
CA ASN A 155 -28.35 -0.90 -8.50
C ASN A 155 -29.72 -1.53 -8.23
N SER A 156 -29.81 -2.85 -8.04
CA SER A 156 -31.07 -3.48 -7.63
C SER A 156 -31.46 -3.15 -6.18
N ILE A 157 -30.52 -2.57 -5.42
CA ILE A 157 -30.78 -2.00 -4.12
C ILE A 157 -31.27 -0.57 -4.35
N ASN A 158 -32.60 -0.42 -4.51
CA ASN A 158 -33.23 0.89 -4.56
C ASN A 158 -33.24 1.49 -3.15
N PHE A 159 -32.30 2.38 -2.86
CA PHE A 159 -32.41 3.28 -1.73
C PHE A 159 -33.22 4.50 -2.18
N SER A 160 -34.48 4.59 -1.74
CA SER A 160 -35.26 5.82 -1.87
C SER A 160 -34.78 6.86 -0.86
N THR A 161 -35.01 8.15 -1.16
CA THR A 161 -34.84 9.23 -0.20
C THR A 161 -35.76 9.00 1.01
N GLY A 162 -35.27 9.22 2.23
CA GLY A 162 -35.97 8.92 3.47
C GLY A 162 -35.38 7.71 4.18
N PHE A 163 -36.23 6.86 4.77
CA PHE A 163 -35.83 5.70 5.56
C PHE A 163 -36.25 4.39 4.86
N PRO A 164 -35.37 3.75 4.06
CA PRO A 164 -35.72 2.51 3.35
C PRO A 164 -35.99 1.35 4.32
N GLU A 165 -37.18 0.76 4.31
CA GLU A 165 -37.61 -0.26 5.28
C GLU A 165 -36.64 -1.43 5.41
N LYS A 166 -36.20 -2.03 4.30
CA LYS A 166 -35.24 -3.15 4.30
C LYS A 166 -33.88 -2.77 4.90
N TYR A 167 -33.46 -1.52 4.75
CA TYR A 167 -32.22 -1.03 5.34
C TYR A 167 -32.40 -0.82 6.85
N MET A 168 -33.54 -0.25 7.27
CA MET A 168 -33.90 -0.07 8.67
C MET A 168 -34.06 -1.40 9.42
N GLU A 169 -34.60 -2.45 8.78
CA GLU A 169 -34.67 -3.81 9.34
C GLU A 169 -33.28 -4.40 9.59
N GLN A 170 -32.35 -4.25 8.63
CA GLN A 170 -30.98 -4.72 8.81
C GLN A 170 -30.24 -3.93 9.90
N ILE A 171 -30.48 -2.62 9.98
CA ILE A 171 -29.98 -1.79 11.07
C ILE A 171 -30.56 -2.29 12.40
N LYS A 172 -31.86 -2.59 12.49
CA LYS A 172 -32.52 -3.10 13.70
C LYS A 172 -31.91 -4.43 14.17
N LEU A 173 -31.65 -5.36 13.25
CA LEU A 173 -30.96 -6.62 13.54
C LEU A 173 -29.53 -6.40 14.05
N LYS A 174 -28.82 -5.42 13.50
CA LYS A 174 -27.47 -5.06 13.94
C LYS A 174 -27.48 -4.40 15.33
N ILE A 175 -28.47 -3.54 15.59
CA ILE A 175 -28.69 -2.83 16.85
C ILE A 175 -29.12 -3.77 17.98
N LEU A 176 -29.84 -4.87 17.68
CA LEU A 176 -30.27 -5.84 18.71
C LEU A 176 -29.10 -6.40 19.52
N ASN A 177 -27.94 -6.59 18.89
CA ASN A 177 -26.72 -7.11 19.53
C ASN A 177 -25.80 -6.02 20.11
N MET A 178 -26.21 -4.75 20.06
CA MET A 178 -25.41 -3.62 20.53
C MET A 178 -25.78 -3.24 21.98
N ASN A 179 -24.76 -2.88 22.76
CA ASN A 179 -24.91 -2.40 24.14
C ASN A 179 -25.57 -1.01 24.18
N LYS A 180 -26.12 -0.61 25.33
CA LYS A 180 -26.88 0.65 25.49
C LYS A 180 -26.07 1.91 25.14
N GLN A 181 -24.74 1.88 25.27
CA GLN A 181 -23.83 2.94 24.82
C GLN A 181 -23.64 2.97 23.29
N GLU A 182 -23.76 1.84 22.60
CA GLU A 182 -23.58 1.71 21.14
C GLU A 182 -24.85 2.09 20.35
N LYS A 183 -25.99 2.20 21.03
CA LYS A 183 -27.30 2.57 20.45
C LYS A 183 -27.54 4.07 20.35
N ASN A 184 -26.63 4.89 20.89
CA ASN A 184 -26.71 6.35 20.75
C ASN A 184 -26.22 6.76 19.36
N VAL A 185 -27.16 7.01 18.44
CA VAL A 185 -26.87 7.68 17.17
C VAL A 185 -27.16 9.17 17.38
N LEU A 186 -26.10 9.97 17.48
CA LEU A 186 -26.18 11.43 17.52
C LEU A 186 -26.57 11.93 16.11
N ASN A 187 -27.67 12.68 16.03
CA ASN A 187 -28.06 13.49 14.87
C ASN A 187 -27.12 14.70 14.76
N GLU A 188 -25.89 14.47 14.33
CA GLU A 188 -24.88 15.52 14.28
C GLU A 188 -24.28 15.63 12.88
N ILE A 189 -24.37 16.82 12.29
CA ILE A 189 -23.82 17.12 10.96
C ILE A 189 -22.30 17.01 11.04
N GLU A 190 -21.69 16.02 10.42
CA GLU A 190 -20.23 15.89 10.39
C GLU A 190 -19.57 17.05 9.61
N GLY A 191 -18.42 17.55 10.07
CA GLY A 191 -17.64 18.59 9.38
C GLY A 191 -17.49 19.94 10.11
N PHE A 192 -18.02 20.07 11.32
CA PHE A 192 -17.82 21.24 12.18
C PHE A 192 -16.91 20.91 13.38
N GLU A 193 -16.39 21.94 14.03
CA GLU A 193 -15.54 21.83 15.22
C GLU A 193 -16.30 21.22 16.38
N ASP A 194 -15.78 20.09 16.88
CA ASP A 194 -16.32 19.31 17.98
C ASP A 194 -15.15 18.79 18.83
N LEU A 195 -15.09 19.28 20.07
CA LEU A 195 -14.09 18.92 21.07
C LEU A 195 -14.67 18.00 22.16
N GLY A 196 -15.79 17.32 21.87
CA GLY A 196 -16.46 16.38 22.77
C GLY A 196 -17.03 17.08 23.99
N THR A 197 -16.53 16.74 25.18
CA THR A 197 -17.01 17.31 26.46
C THR A 197 -16.78 18.83 26.58
N LEU A 198 -15.86 19.38 25.80
CA LEU A 198 -15.61 20.82 25.71
C LEU A 198 -16.60 21.56 24.80
N GLY A 199 -17.51 20.82 24.15
CA GLY A 199 -18.57 21.35 23.33
C GLY A 199 -18.21 21.51 21.86
N ARG A 200 -19.23 21.90 21.11
CA ARG A 200 -19.25 22.01 19.65
C ARG A 200 -19.45 23.46 19.23
N THR A 201 -18.83 23.86 18.13
CA THR A 201 -18.99 25.21 17.56
C THR A 201 -19.39 25.16 16.08
N ASN A 202 -19.94 26.25 15.56
CA ASN A 202 -20.32 26.37 14.14
C ASN A 202 -19.12 26.65 13.22
N LYS A 203 -17.89 26.49 13.70
CA LYS A 203 -16.70 26.61 12.84
C LYS A 203 -16.53 25.34 12.03
N LEU A 204 -16.16 25.46 10.76
CA LEU A 204 -15.83 24.31 9.93
C LEU A 204 -14.57 23.61 10.47
N GLY A 205 -14.62 22.29 10.59
CA GLY A 205 -13.49 21.47 11.01
C GLY A 205 -12.45 21.40 9.90
N SER A 206 -11.30 22.03 10.11
CA SER A 206 -10.17 22.02 9.15
C SER A 206 -9.07 21.03 9.54
N HIS A 207 -8.99 20.68 10.83
CA HIS A 207 -8.01 19.75 11.37
C HIS A 207 -8.70 18.66 12.19
N ALA A 208 -8.12 17.47 12.20
CA ALA A 208 -8.52 16.37 13.06
C ALA A 208 -7.41 16.06 14.08
N LEU A 209 -7.72 16.17 15.37
CA LEU A 209 -6.87 15.64 16.43
C LEU A 209 -7.22 14.17 16.62
N VAL A 210 -6.23 13.28 16.61
CA VAL A 210 -6.41 11.85 16.88
C VAL A 210 -5.46 11.43 17.99
N ILE A 211 -6.00 10.82 19.04
CA ILE A 211 -5.20 10.24 20.13
C ILE A 211 -5.22 8.73 19.95
N MET A 212 -4.04 8.12 19.91
CA MET A 212 -3.87 6.68 19.74
C MET A 212 -3.17 6.07 20.95
N VAL A 213 -3.61 4.88 21.34
CA VAL A 213 -2.92 4.05 22.34
C VAL A 213 -2.10 3.01 21.60
N ARG A 214 -0.84 2.85 22.03
CA ARG A 214 0.10 1.89 21.46
C ARG A 214 0.65 0.99 22.56
N GLY A 215 0.65 -0.32 22.31
CA GLY A 215 1.30 -1.28 23.19
C GLY A 215 2.81 -1.07 23.22
N LEU A 216 3.40 -1.03 24.42
CA LEU A 216 4.85 -0.92 24.61
C LEU A 216 5.53 -2.27 24.35
N TYR A 217 5.04 -3.33 24.99
CA TYR A 217 5.61 -4.68 24.87
C TYR A 217 5.01 -5.52 23.73
N ALA A 218 3.82 -5.13 23.25
CA ALA A 218 3.10 -5.86 22.20
C ALA A 218 2.80 -4.94 21.01
N LYS A 219 2.89 -5.50 19.79
CA LYS A 219 2.74 -4.75 18.54
C LYS A 219 1.27 -4.52 18.18
N TRP A 220 0.61 -3.64 18.91
CA TRP A 220 -0.74 -3.18 18.61
C TRP A 220 -0.86 -1.66 18.77
N LYS A 221 -1.79 -1.07 18.03
CA LYS A 221 -2.15 0.34 18.09
C LYS A 221 -3.63 0.49 17.80
N ILE A 222 -4.32 1.32 18.58
CA ILE A 222 -5.76 1.55 18.45
C ILE A 222 -5.99 3.06 18.57
N PRO A 223 -6.74 3.69 17.65
CA PRO A 223 -7.22 5.06 17.85
C PRO A 223 -8.21 5.05 19.02
N LEU A 224 -7.91 5.82 20.07
CA LEU A 224 -8.76 5.92 21.26
C LEU A 224 -9.92 6.89 20.99
N CYS A 225 -9.60 8.06 20.45
CA CYS A 225 -10.57 9.11 20.18
C CYS A 225 -10.08 10.05 19.08
N TYR A 226 -11.01 10.82 18.53
CA TYR A 226 -10.75 11.86 17.54
C TYR A 226 -11.61 13.09 17.84
N PHE A 227 -11.13 14.26 17.42
CA PHE A 227 -11.82 15.55 17.57
C PHE A 227 -11.62 16.39 16.31
N PHE A 228 -12.66 17.11 15.90
CA PHE A 228 -12.58 18.04 14.78
C PHE A 228 -12.39 19.46 15.29
N THR A 229 -11.53 20.23 14.63
CA THR A 229 -11.14 21.57 15.11
C THR A 229 -11.05 22.53 13.94
N GLY A 230 -11.46 23.78 14.14
CA GLY A 230 -11.41 24.80 13.09
C GLY A 230 -10.04 25.43 12.90
N SER A 231 -9.18 25.42 13.91
CA SER A 231 -7.86 26.05 13.86
C SER A 231 -6.79 25.35 14.73
N GLY A 232 -7.01 24.09 15.09
CA GLY A 232 -6.19 23.34 16.05
C GLY A 232 -6.70 23.47 17.49
N VAL A 233 -6.40 22.47 18.33
CA VAL A 233 -6.76 22.47 19.75
C VAL A 233 -5.81 23.39 20.53
N LYS A 234 -6.35 24.30 21.33
CA LYS A 234 -5.58 25.14 22.25
C LYS A 234 -4.91 24.27 23.33
N GLY A 235 -3.69 24.60 23.73
CA GLY A 235 -2.94 23.83 24.73
C GLY A 235 -3.71 23.54 26.02
N ASN A 236 -4.48 24.50 26.55
CA ASN A 236 -5.31 24.29 27.76
C ASN A 236 -6.38 23.20 27.55
N ASN A 237 -7.10 23.25 26.43
CA ASN A 237 -8.11 22.26 26.07
C ASN A 237 -7.47 20.88 25.84
N LEU A 238 -6.26 20.86 25.27
CA LEU A 238 -5.53 19.63 25.03
C LEU A 238 -5.14 18.92 26.33
N VAL A 239 -4.77 19.66 27.38
CA VAL A 239 -4.55 19.10 28.73
C VAL A 239 -5.80 18.39 29.22
N THR A 240 -6.95 19.07 29.21
CA THR A 240 -8.23 18.48 29.66
C THR A 240 -8.59 17.22 28.87
N ILE A 241 -8.40 17.23 27.55
CA ILE A 241 -8.64 16.07 26.69
C ILE A 241 -7.72 14.90 27.07
N VAL A 242 -6.43 15.16 27.27
CA VAL A 242 -5.43 14.12 27.62
C VAL A 242 -5.69 13.54 29.00
N GLU A 243 -6.04 14.37 29.99
CA GLU A 243 -6.43 13.92 31.33
C GLU A 243 -7.65 12.99 31.29
N GLU A 244 -8.66 13.34 30.50
CA GLU A 244 -9.85 12.50 30.31
C GLU A 244 -9.48 11.19 29.61
N CYS A 245 -8.64 11.23 28.57
CA CYS A 245 -8.16 10.03 27.90
C CYS A 245 -7.44 9.07 28.86
N ILE A 246 -6.60 9.60 29.76
CA ILE A 246 -5.89 8.78 30.75
C ILE A 246 -6.86 8.11 31.72
N LYS A 247 -7.89 8.83 32.20
CA LYS A 247 -8.94 8.24 33.05
C LYS A 247 -9.66 7.10 32.32
N GLN A 248 -10.03 7.29 31.06
CA GLN A 248 -10.68 6.26 30.25
C GLN A 248 -9.78 5.03 30.01
N ILE A 249 -8.49 5.24 29.75
CA ILE A 249 -7.50 4.16 29.61
C ILE A 249 -7.39 3.34 30.90
N LEU A 250 -7.31 4.01 32.05
CA LEU A 250 -7.25 3.37 33.37
C LEU A 250 -8.52 2.56 33.67
N ASN A 251 -9.70 3.07 33.31
CA ASN A 251 -10.97 2.36 33.46
C ASN A 251 -11.02 1.03 32.68
N ILE A 252 -10.31 0.96 31.56
CA ILE A 252 -10.21 -0.26 30.72
C ILE A 252 -9.06 -1.17 31.20
N SER A 253 -8.48 -0.90 32.37
CA SER A 253 -7.37 -1.66 32.97
C SER A 253 -6.08 -1.64 32.13
N LEU A 254 -5.88 -0.60 31.32
CA LEU A 254 -4.61 -0.33 30.66
C LEU A 254 -3.76 0.61 31.52
N LEU A 255 -2.45 0.40 31.51
CA LEU A 255 -1.50 1.19 32.30
C LEU A 255 -0.74 2.15 31.37
N PRO A 256 -1.12 3.44 31.29
CA PRO A 256 -0.40 4.41 30.47
C PRO A 256 0.92 4.78 31.15
N THR A 257 2.02 4.72 30.39
CA THR A 257 3.39 4.99 30.90
C THR A 257 3.96 6.30 30.40
N CYS A 258 3.64 6.70 29.17
CA CYS A 258 4.16 7.91 28.57
C CYS A 258 3.16 8.54 27.59
N ILE A 259 3.23 9.86 27.44
CA ILE A 259 2.57 10.64 26.39
C ILE A 259 3.65 11.03 25.39
N ILE A 260 3.40 10.76 24.11
CA ILE A 260 4.32 11.11 23.01
C ILE A 260 3.64 12.08 22.06
N CYS A 261 4.28 13.22 21.77
CA CYS A 261 3.78 14.19 20.79
C CYS A 261 4.91 14.90 20.04
N ASP A 262 4.57 15.71 19.02
CA ASP A 262 5.56 16.52 18.30
C ASP A 262 5.89 17.83 19.04
N GLN A 263 6.79 18.64 18.47
CA GLN A 263 7.20 19.93 19.04
C GLN A 263 6.28 21.11 18.64
N GLY A 264 5.04 20.82 18.22
CA GLY A 264 4.05 21.85 17.90
C GLY A 264 3.83 22.81 19.07
N THR A 265 3.51 24.08 18.77
CA THR A 265 3.33 25.12 19.80
C THR A 265 2.31 24.74 20.86
N GLN A 266 1.20 24.10 20.46
CA GLN A 266 0.14 23.65 21.38
C GLN A 266 0.59 22.47 22.24
N ASN A 267 1.35 21.53 21.68
CA ASN A 267 1.90 20.37 22.38
C ASN A 267 2.95 20.78 23.41
N ARG A 268 3.85 21.73 23.05
CA ARG A 268 4.80 22.32 24.00
C ARG A 268 4.08 23.01 25.15
N ARG A 269 3.05 23.81 24.86
CA ARG A 269 2.22 24.44 25.89
C ARG A 269 1.55 23.40 26.80
N MET A 270 1.02 22.32 26.25
CA MET A 270 0.44 21.22 27.03
C MET A 270 1.47 20.61 28.00
N TYR A 271 2.70 20.30 27.54
CA TYR A 271 3.75 19.78 28.43
C TYR A 271 4.12 20.75 29.54
N THR A 272 4.22 22.05 29.24
CA THR A 272 4.46 23.08 30.26
C THR A 272 3.33 23.13 31.28
N LEU A 273 2.06 23.06 30.84
CA LEU A 273 0.89 23.06 31.72
C LEU A 273 0.80 21.80 32.58
N LEU A 274 1.27 20.66 32.09
CA LEU A 274 1.38 19.41 32.85
C LEU A 274 2.56 19.41 33.84
N GLY A 275 3.33 20.50 33.90
CA GLY A 275 4.49 20.64 34.80
C GLY A 275 5.76 19.95 34.31
N GLY A 276 5.83 19.55 33.03
CA GLY A 276 7.02 18.91 32.48
C GLY A 276 8.20 19.86 32.34
N THR A 277 9.33 19.51 32.97
CA THR A 277 10.60 20.25 32.88
C THR A 277 11.74 19.32 32.44
N GLU A 278 12.93 19.88 32.23
CA GLU A 278 14.12 19.10 31.87
C GLU A 278 14.54 18.15 33.01
N ASP A 279 14.51 18.63 34.25
CA ASP A 279 14.81 17.83 35.45
C ASP A 279 13.68 16.86 35.81
N GLN A 280 12.43 17.23 35.49
CA GLN A 280 11.24 16.43 35.75
C GLN A 280 10.43 16.23 34.46
N PRO A 281 10.86 15.32 33.55
CA PRO A 281 10.19 15.06 32.27
C PRO A 281 8.97 14.13 32.45
N TRP A 282 8.20 14.34 33.50
CA TRP A 282 7.06 13.52 33.88
C TRP A 282 6.02 14.34 34.63
N THR A 283 4.80 13.84 34.66
CA THR A 283 3.67 14.44 35.38
C THR A 283 2.94 13.35 36.19
N MET A 284 2.20 13.76 37.22
CA MET A 284 1.31 12.88 37.99
C MET A 284 -0.11 13.13 37.54
N LEU A 285 -0.72 12.14 36.89
CA LEU A 285 -2.13 12.18 36.49
C LEU A 285 -2.83 10.97 37.09
N SER A 286 -3.95 11.18 37.78
CA SER A 286 -4.69 10.08 38.45
C SER A 286 -3.79 9.17 39.32
N ASN A 287 -2.86 9.77 40.08
CA ASN A 287 -1.87 9.10 40.95
C ASN A 287 -0.89 8.16 40.24
N ILE A 288 -0.79 8.21 38.91
CA ILE A 288 0.24 7.49 38.15
C ILE A 288 1.26 8.46 37.55
N LYS A 289 2.51 8.06 37.57
CA LYS A 289 3.61 8.79 36.95
C LYS A 289 3.61 8.53 35.44
N ILE A 290 3.50 9.59 34.65
CA ILE A 290 3.47 9.51 33.18
C ILE A 290 4.62 10.36 32.63
N PHE A 291 5.47 9.75 31.81
CA PHE A 291 6.57 10.46 31.15
C PHE A 291 6.09 11.28 29.95
N LEU A 292 6.66 12.47 29.78
CA LEU A 292 6.36 13.40 28.69
C LEU A 292 7.52 13.37 27.70
N ILE A 293 7.29 12.86 26.48
CA ILE A 293 8.36 12.56 25.53
C ILE A 293 8.02 13.16 24.16
N TYR A 294 8.95 13.94 23.60
CA TYR A 294 8.81 14.39 22.21
C TYR A 294 9.21 13.30 21.22
N ASP A 295 8.59 13.32 20.04
CA ASP A 295 8.91 12.38 18.97
C ASP A 295 10.36 12.54 18.49
N MET A 296 11.19 11.53 18.77
CA MET A 296 12.63 11.54 18.52
C MET A 296 13.00 11.83 17.05
N PRO A 297 12.35 11.25 16.03
CA PRO A 297 12.52 11.65 14.63
C PRO A 297 12.37 13.15 14.37
N HIS A 298 11.45 13.83 15.04
CA HIS A 298 11.29 15.28 14.89
C HIS A 298 12.43 16.05 15.55
N LEU A 299 12.91 15.60 16.71
CA LEU A 299 14.08 16.19 17.38
C LEU A 299 15.33 16.14 16.50
N VAL A 300 15.64 14.97 15.93
CA VAL A 300 16.82 14.80 15.06
C VAL A 300 16.70 15.69 13.82
N LYS A 301 15.49 15.81 13.24
CA LYS A 301 15.25 16.73 12.12
C LYS A 301 15.52 18.18 12.51
N SER A 302 15.10 18.61 13.70
CA SER A 302 15.31 19.96 14.24
C SER A 302 16.80 20.23 14.45
N ILE A 303 17.55 19.32 15.08
CA ILE A 303 19.01 19.41 15.25
C ILE A 303 19.68 19.60 13.90
N ARG A 304 19.39 18.74 12.92
CA ARG A 304 19.95 18.88 11.57
C ARG A 304 19.54 20.19 10.91
N ASN A 305 18.29 20.64 11.04
CA ASN A 305 17.85 21.91 10.43
C ASN A 305 18.57 23.12 11.04
N ASN A 306 18.82 23.10 12.35
CA ASN A 306 19.59 24.14 13.02
C ASN A 306 21.04 24.13 12.52
N LEU A 307 21.66 22.96 12.39
CA LEU A 307 23.01 22.79 11.84
C LEU A 307 23.14 23.25 10.37
N LEU A 308 22.05 23.15 9.59
CA LEU A 308 22.01 23.66 8.22
C LEU A 308 21.99 25.20 8.16
N ASN A 309 21.36 25.83 9.14
CA ASN A 309 21.17 27.28 9.18
C ASN A 309 22.31 27.99 9.94
N GLY A 310 23.00 27.31 10.86
CA GLY A 310 24.07 27.89 11.66
C GLY A 310 24.94 26.83 12.35
N ASP A 311 26.00 27.29 13.00
CA ASP A 311 26.93 26.43 13.73
C ASP A 311 26.47 26.23 15.19
N PHE A 312 26.79 25.08 15.78
CA PHE A 312 26.54 24.83 17.20
C PHE A 312 27.74 25.22 18.04
N VAL A 313 27.51 26.07 19.04
CA VAL A 313 28.50 26.37 20.09
C VAL A 313 28.18 25.55 21.32
N PHE A 314 29.15 24.79 21.82
CA PHE A 314 29.00 23.93 23.00
C PHE A 314 30.26 23.98 23.86
N ASN A 315 30.16 23.60 25.13
CA ASN A 315 31.27 23.62 26.09
C ASN A 315 32.05 24.95 26.08
N LYS A 316 31.31 26.06 26.10
CA LYS A 316 31.75 27.46 26.06
C LYS A 316 32.41 27.91 24.74
N ASN A 317 33.35 27.14 24.16
CA ASN A 317 34.13 27.57 22.99
C ASN A 317 34.25 26.53 21.86
N LYS A 318 33.61 25.36 21.94
CA LYS A 318 33.69 24.35 20.88
C LYS A 318 32.63 24.62 19.81
N ILE A 319 33.00 24.41 18.54
CA ILE A 319 32.12 24.72 17.41
C ILE A 319 31.92 23.49 16.53
N ALA A 320 30.68 23.04 16.38
CA ALA A 320 30.31 22.07 15.36
C ALA A 320 29.69 22.79 14.16
N SER A 321 30.34 22.65 13.00
CA SER A 321 29.93 23.32 11.77
C SER A 321 29.66 22.33 10.65
N LEU A 322 28.59 22.58 9.89
CA LEU A 322 28.30 21.84 8.66
C LEU A 322 29.45 21.97 7.64
N LYS A 323 30.22 23.07 7.68
CA LYS A 323 31.37 23.29 6.78
C LYS A 323 32.42 22.19 6.93
N ASN A 324 32.68 21.74 8.15
CA ASN A 324 33.63 20.65 8.41
C ASN A 324 33.12 19.32 7.85
N ILE A 325 31.81 19.07 7.95
CA ILE A 325 31.18 17.87 7.37
C ILE A 325 31.25 17.92 5.83
N ARG A 326 31.01 19.09 5.22
CA ARG A 326 31.11 19.28 3.77
C ARG A 326 32.54 19.09 3.28
N ALA A 327 33.52 19.67 3.97
CA ALA A 327 34.93 19.51 3.61
C ALA A 327 35.39 18.05 3.71
N ALA A 328 35.00 17.33 4.76
CA ALA A 328 35.26 15.89 4.88
C ALA A 328 34.58 15.08 3.76
N TYR A 329 33.36 15.46 3.37
CA TYR A 329 32.68 14.84 2.23
C TYR A 329 33.41 15.09 0.91
N ASP A 330 33.90 16.30 0.67
CA ASP A 330 34.61 16.64 -0.58
C ASP A 330 35.94 15.88 -0.69
N ILE A 331 36.63 15.64 0.44
CA ILE A 331 37.82 14.77 0.52
C ILE A 331 37.42 13.32 0.24
N ASP A 332 36.45 12.78 0.99
CA ASP A 332 36.01 11.39 0.87
C ASP A 332 35.47 11.06 -0.53
N SER A 333 34.81 12.02 -1.18
CA SER A 333 34.22 11.85 -2.52
C SER A 333 35.24 11.55 -3.61
N LYS A 334 36.51 11.94 -3.40
CA LYS A 334 37.62 11.70 -4.35
C LYS A 334 38.26 10.32 -4.17
N ASN A 335 38.00 9.65 -3.04
CA ASN A 335 38.56 8.35 -2.75
C ASN A 335 37.78 7.23 -3.46
N ILE A 336 38.50 6.19 -3.89
CA ILE A 336 37.90 4.98 -4.50
C ILE A 336 37.01 4.27 -3.46
N ALA A 337 37.52 4.11 -2.24
CA ALA A 337 36.78 3.56 -1.11
C ALA A 337 36.24 4.70 -0.25
N ARG A 338 34.96 5.04 -0.45
CA ARG A 338 34.28 6.11 0.28
C ARG A 338 33.74 5.64 1.63
N SER A 339 33.94 6.45 2.66
CA SER A 339 33.38 6.26 4.01
C SER A 339 31.96 6.84 4.13
N MET A 340 31.66 7.92 3.43
CA MET A 340 30.38 8.64 3.45
C MET A 340 29.44 8.24 2.29
N ILE A 341 29.34 6.95 1.96
CA ILE A 341 28.58 6.42 0.80
C ILE A 341 27.11 6.89 0.75
N LYS A 342 26.51 7.07 1.93
CA LYS A 342 25.08 7.45 2.08
C LYS A 342 24.85 8.95 1.94
N ILE A 343 25.90 9.76 1.99
CA ILE A 343 25.82 11.22 1.93
C ILE A 343 25.87 11.66 0.48
N THR A 344 25.03 12.65 0.16
CA THR A 344 24.90 13.23 -1.17
C THR A 344 24.84 14.75 -1.04
N PRO A 345 25.06 15.52 -2.12
CA PRO A 345 24.98 16.99 -2.07
C PRO A 345 23.64 17.51 -1.51
N VAL A 346 22.57 16.73 -1.68
CA VAL A 346 21.22 17.01 -1.18
C VAL A 346 21.17 17.05 0.36
N HIS A 347 22.08 16.36 1.06
CA HIS A 347 22.15 16.40 2.53
C HIS A 347 22.59 17.76 3.06
N PHE A 348 23.39 18.49 2.28
CA PHE A 348 23.90 19.80 2.66
C PHE A 348 22.98 20.93 2.19
N ASN A 349 22.29 20.74 1.07
CA ASN A 349 21.37 21.73 0.50
C ASN A 349 19.98 21.10 0.21
N PRO A 350 19.22 20.68 1.23
CA PRO A 350 17.91 20.07 1.02
C PRO A 350 16.85 21.11 0.67
N ASN A 351 15.96 20.74 -0.25
CA ASN A 351 14.75 21.51 -0.54
C ASN A 351 13.72 21.41 0.62
N PRO A 352 12.63 22.22 0.62
CA PRO A 352 11.65 22.21 1.72
C PRO A 352 11.05 20.84 2.04
N PHE A 353 10.76 20.01 1.03
CA PHE A 353 10.23 18.65 1.25
C PHE A 353 11.29 17.70 1.82
N GLN A 354 12.53 17.81 1.34
CA GLN A 354 13.66 17.02 1.83
C GLN A 354 14.04 17.41 3.26
N LYS A 355 13.83 18.66 3.67
CA LYS A 355 13.96 19.07 5.07
C LYS A 355 13.01 18.30 5.99
N MET A 356 11.88 17.80 5.50
CA MET A 356 10.97 16.98 6.32
C MET A 356 11.40 15.50 6.43
N ASN A 357 12.38 15.06 5.65
CA ASN A 357 12.82 13.67 5.62
C ASN A 357 13.76 13.34 6.80
N CYS A 358 13.27 12.50 7.72
CA CYS A 358 14.03 12.06 8.89
C CYS A 358 15.25 11.20 8.52
N LYS A 359 15.14 10.38 7.47
CA LYS A 359 16.23 9.49 7.03
C LYS A 359 17.49 10.28 6.70
N MET A 360 17.34 11.40 5.99
CA MET A 360 18.46 12.26 5.63
C MET A 360 19.11 12.93 6.85
N ALA A 361 18.30 13.32 7.84
CA ALA A 361 18.80 13.89 9.07
C ALA A 361 19.65 12.89 9.86
N ILE A 362 19.16 11.65 10.00
CA ILE A 362 19.89 10.56 10.66
C ILE A 362 21.16 10.18 9.90
N GLN A 363 21.12 10.15 8.56
CA GLN A 363 22.30 9.85 7.75
C GLN A 363 23.41 10.89 7.94
N LEU A 364 23.06 12.18 7.93
CA LEU A 364 24.02 13.26 8.16
C LEU A 364 24.61 13.21 9.57
N LEU A 365 23.77 12.94 10.57
CA LEU A 365 24.14 12.85 11.99
C LEU A 365 24.46 11.40 12.38
N SER A 366 25.36 10.75 11.63
CA SER A 366 25.70 9.33 11.85
C SER A 366 27.14 9.12 12.28
N HIS A 367 27.37 8.02 12.99
CA HIS A 367 28.70 7.57 13.38
C HIS A 367 29.66 7.43 12.18
N SER A 368 29.18 6.97 11.01
CA SER A 368 30.02 6.88 9.80
C SER A 368 30.54 8.23 9.33
N VAL A 369 29.73 9.29 9.45
CA VAL A 369 30.16 10.67 9.11
C VAL A 369 31.16 11.16 10.15
N SER A 370 30.91 10.91 11.43
CA SER A 370 31.84 11.22 12.52
C SER A 370 33.21 10.55 12.32
N ALA A 371 33.23 9.25 12.02
CA ALA A 371 34.46 8.49 11.77
C ALA A 371 35.24 8.98 10.54
N ALA A 372 34.53 9.36 9.47
CA ALA A 372 35.15 9.92 8.27
C ALA A 372 35.81 11.28 8.57
N ILE A 373 35.15 12.16 9.34
CA ILE A 373 35.75 13.43 9.80
C ILE A 373 37.00 13.15 10.64
N LYS A 374 36.92 12.24 11.61
CA LYS A 374 38.05 11.86 12.47
C LYS A 374 39.24 11.36 11.64
N THR A 375 38.99 10.56 10.61
CA THR A 375 40.02 10.02 9.70
C THR A 375 40.68 11.15 8.90
N CYS A 376 39.88 12.07 8.33
CA CYS A 376 40.39 13.20 7.56
C CYS A 376 41.25 14.17 8.39
N VAL A 377 40.97 14.29 9.69
CA VAL A 377 41.70 15.17 10.61
C VAL A 377 42.95 14.49 11.17
N ILE A 378 42.81 13.28 11.72
CA ILE A 378 43.86 12.61 12.51
C ILE A 378 44.76 11.73 11.62
N ALA A 379 44.17 10.93 10.73
CA ALA A 379 44.91 9.92 9.98
C ALA A 379 45.54 10.49 8.70
N THR A 380 44.78 11.24 7.91
CA THR A 380 45.27 11.79 6.63
C THR A 380 45.78 13.23 6.75
N THR A 381 45.40 13.96 7.80
CA THR A 381 45.74 15.40 8.01
C THR A 381 45.29 16.33 6.87
N GLU A 382 44.37 15.87 6.03
CA GLU A 382 43.85 16.61 4.87
C GLU A 382 42.84 17.69 5.29
N LEU A 383 42.11 17.47 6.39
CA LEU A 383 41.15 18.45 6.92
C LEU A 383 41.81 19.34 7.98
N LYS A 384 42.34 20.49 7.54
CA LYS A 384 43.00 21.49 8.40
C LYS A 384 42.01 22.51 8.97
N SER A 385 41.04 22.04 9.74
CA SER A 385 40.08 22.91 10.44
C SER A 385 40.19 22.75 11.95
N LEU A 386 40.39 23.87 12.65
CA LEU A 386 40.48 23.93 14.12
C LEU A 386 39.20 23.41 14.80
N THR A 387 38.06 23.49 14.11
CA THR A 387 36.75 23.10 14.64
C THR A 387 36.29 21.72 14.14
N ALA A 388 37.07 21.04 13.30
CA ALA A 388 36.70 19.71 12.79
C ALA A 388 36.76 18.64 13.88
N LEU A 389 37.68 18.75 14.84
CA LEU A 389 37.70 17.87 16.01
C LEU A 389 36.44 18.05 16.86
N ASP A 390 36.02 19.29 17.09
CA ASP A 390 34.79 19.58 17.83
C ASP A 390 33.55 19.05 17.09
N THR A 391 33.52 19.17 15.77
CA THR A 391 32.42 18.64 14.93
C THR A 391 32.35 17.11 14.99
N TYR A 392 33.48 16.41 15.02
CA TYR A 392 33.49 14.95 15.20
C TYR A 392 32.91 14.57 16.57
N CYS A 393 33.27 15.28 17.65
CA CYS A 393 32.82 14.96 19.01
C CYS A 393 31.30 15.05 19.21
N ILE A 394 30.60 15.94 18.49
CA ILE A 394 29.14 16.07 18.58
C ILE A 394 28.39 14.97 17.81
N LEU A 395 29.02 14.43 16.76
CA LEU A 395 28.40 13.43 15.88
C LEU A 395 28.62 11.98 16.35
N HIS A 396 29.56 11.79 17.28
CA HIS A 396 29.79 10.52 17.98
C HIS A 396 28.84 10.41 19.16
#